data_AF-A0A2P6QG58-F1
#
_entry.id   AF-A0A2P6QG58-F1
#
_cell.length_a   1.000
_cell.length_b   1.000
_cell.length_c   1.000
_cell.angle_alpha   90.00
_cell.angle_beta   90.00
_cell.angle_gamma   90.00
#
_symmetry.space_group_name_H-M   'P 1'
#
loop_
_entity.id
_entity.type
_entity.pdbx_description
1 polymer ?
#
loop_
_entity_poly.entity_id
_entity_poly.type
_entity_poly.pdbx_seq_one_letter_code
_entity_poly.pdbx_strand_id
1 'polypeptide(L)'
;MPVGRGKTYLLRIISAVMDEELFFGIAHHKLILVGKDGSYTKQVGTSYIMIAPGQSMDLLLEANQPNGLYVMAARVFFFFNFVKGNPKAF
;
A
#
# COMPACT_ATOMS: atom_id res chain seq x y z
N MET A 1 13.19 0.00 5.17
CA MET A 1 13.23 -1.40 5.66
C MET A 1 14.26 -2.15 4.81
N PRO A 2 15.32 -2.71 5.41
CA PRO A 2 16.29 -3.53 4.67
C PRO A 2 15.66 -4.87 4.27
N VAL A 3 15.91 -5.32 3.05
CA VAL A 3 15.44 -6.59 2.50
C VAL A 3 16.57 -7.28 1.74
N GLY A 4 16.53 -8.61 1.67
CA GLY A 4 17.41 -9.40 0.82
C GLY A 4 16.77 -9.60 -0.54
N ARG A 5 17.52 -9.31 -1.60
CA ARG A 5 17.05 -9.51 -2.97
C ARG A 5 16.66 -10.97 -3.23
N GLY A 6 15.55 -11.18 -3.93
CA GLY A 6 15.00 -12.50 -4.28
C GLY A 6 14.25 -13.19 -3.13
N LYS A 7 14.11 -12.57 -1.97
CA LYS A 7 13.31 -13.09 -0.86
C LYS A 7 11.89 -12.52 -0.88
N THR A 8 10.96 -13.30 -0.37
CA THR A 8 9.56 -12.90 -0.17
C THR A 8 9.33 -12.60 1.30
N TYR A 9 8.64 -11.49 1.56
CA TYR A 9 8.35 -10.99 2.89
C TYR A 9 6.84 -10.87 3.09
N LEU A 10 6.35 -11.28 4.25
CA LEU A 10 4.98 -10.99 4.68
C LEU A 10 4.97 -9.63 5.38
N LEU A 11 4.22 -8.68 4.82
CA LEU A 11 3.96 -7.37 5.39
C LEU A 11 2.56 -7.37 6.00
N ARG A 12 2.48 -7.06 7.29
CA ARG A 12 1.21 -6.81 7.98
C ARG A 12 0.99 -5.31 8.07
N ILE A 13 0.05 -4.80 7.28
CA ILE A 13 -0.34 -3.39 7.27
C ILE A 13 -1.53 -3.23 8.22
N ILE A 14 -1.41 -2.30 9.17
CA ILE A 14 -2.47 -1.98 10.14
C ILE A 14 -2.76 -0.50 10.02
N SER A 15 -4.02 -0.17 9.78
CA SER A 15 -4.46 1.22 9.68
C SER A 15 -4.80 1.78 11.06
N ALA A 16 -4.04 2.78 11.48
CA ALA A 16 -4.27 3.53 12.72
C ALA A 16 -4.79 4.96 12.48
N VAL A 17 -5.28 5.23 11.26
CA VAL A 17 -5.94 6.51 10.93
C VAL A 17 -7.38 6.53 11.45
N MET A 18 -7.94 7.72 11.64
CA MET A 18 -9.26 7.89 12.26
C MET A 18 -10.40 7.88 11.24
N ASP A 19 -10.32 8.71 10.19
CA ASP A 19 -11.51 9.02 9.37
C ASP A 19 -11.32 8.79 7.86
N GLU A 20 -10.11 8.48 7.42
CA GLU A 20 -9.77 8.47 5.99
C GLU A 20 -9.29 7.10 5.51
N GLU A 21 -9.68 6.75 4.30
CA GLU A 21 -9.12 5.58 3.62
C GLU A 21 -7.78 5.95 2.99
N LEU A 22 -6.79 5.06 3.14
CA LEU A 22 -5.46 5.27 2.59
C LEU A 22 -5.20 4.33 1.43
N PHE A 23 -4.65 4.86 0.34
CA PHE A 23 -3.88 4.05 -0.59
C PHE A 23 -2.47 3.84 -0.07
N PHE A 24 -2.01 2.59 -0.04
CA PHE A 24 -0.64 2.24 0.29
C PHE A 24 0.02 1.49 -0.88
N GLY A 25 1.28 1.79 -1.14
CA GLY A 25 2.07 1.10 -2.16
C GLY A 25 3.57 1.27 -1.99
N ILE A 26 4.32 0.47 -2.75
CA ILE A 26 5.78 0.47 -2.76
C ILE A 26 6.25 0.71 -4.20
N ALA A 27 7.11 1.71 -4.40
CA ALA A 27 7.60 2.06 -5.73
C ALA A 27 8.22 0.83 -6.42
N HIS A 28 7.83 0.59 -7.68
CA HIS A 28 8.31 -0.51 -8.54
C HIS A 28 8.09 -1.94 -8.01
N HIS A 29 7.29 -2.14 -6.98
CA HIS A 29 6.99 -3.47 -6.45
C HIS A 29 5.50 -3.80 -6.60
N LYS A 30 5.22 -5.05 -6.97
CA LYS A 30 3.88 -5.62 -6.86
C LYS A 30 3.71 -6.22 -5.46
N LEU A 31 2.49 -6.11 -4.95
CA LEU A 31 2.05 -6.64 -3.67
C LEU A 31 1.03 -7.73 -3.94
N ILE A 32 1.06 -8.81 -3.16
CA ILE A 32 0.06 -9.87 -3.25
C ILE A 32 -0.73 -9.87 -1.95
N LEU A 33 -2.00 -9.46 -2.01
CA LEU A 33 -2.92 -9.56 -0.88
C LEU A 33 -3.27 -11.02 -0.64
N VAL A 34 -2.98 -11.50 0.57
CA VAL A 34 -3.22 -12.89 0.99
C VAL A 34 -4.17 -12.98 2.19
N GLY A 35 -4.36 -11.90 2.93
CA GLY A 35 -5.30 -11.88 4.05
C GLY A 35 -5.80 -10.49 4.38
N LYS A 36 -6.99 -10.43 4.95
CA LYS A 36 -7.65 -9.22 5.42
C LYS A 36 -8.35 -9.51 6.74
N ASP A 37 -8.18 -8.63 7.73
CA ASP A 37 -8.84 -8.68 9.04
C ASP A 37 -8.72 -10.06 9.73
N GLY A 38 -7.51 -10.65 9.64
CA GLY A 38 -7.19 -11.97 10.21
C GLY A 38 -7.68 -13.18 9.41
N SER A 39 -8.40 -12.97 8.31
CA SER A 39 -8.89 -14.04 7.43
C SER A 39 -8.09 -14.13 6.14
N TYR A 40 -7.67 -15.34 5.76
CA TYR A 40 -7.00 -15.55 4.49
C TYR A 40 -7.98 -15.43 3.32
N THR A 41 -7.55 -14.75 2.27
CA THR A 41 -8.33 -14.52 1.06
C THR A 41 -7.68 -15.21 -0.13
N LYS A 42 -8.42 -15.30 -1.24
CA LYS A 42 -7.78 -15.61 -2.52
C LYS A 42 -6.68 -14.58 -2.79
N GLN A 43 -5.55 -15.05 -3.32
CA GLN A 43 -4.41 -14.19 -3.61
C GLN A 43 -4.76 -13.19 -4.70
N VAL A 44 -4.51 -11.90 -4.46
CA VAL A 44 -4.74 -10.83 -5.43
C VAL A 44 -3.46 -10.01 -5.60
N GLY A 45 -2.89 -10.04 -6.81
CA GLY A 45 -1.74 -9.22 -7.17
C GLY A 45 -2.17 -7.79 -7.53
N THR A 46 -1.57 -6.80 -6.87
CA THR A 46 -1.87 -5.38 -7.08
C THR A 46 -0.61 -4.53 -6.91
N SER A 47 -0.61 -3.30 -7.44
CA SER A 47 0.49 -2.33 -7.21
C SER A 47 0.25 -1.47 -5.97
N TYR A 48 -1.00 -1.41 -5.49
CA TYR A 48 -1.40 -0.66 -4.31
C TYR A 48 -2.62 -1.32 -3.65
N ILE A 49 -2.80 -1.08 -2.36
CA ILE A 49 -4.03 -1.44 -1.63
C ILE A 49 -4.73 -0.18 -1.15
N MET A 50 -6.03 -0.29 -0.90
CA MET A 50 -6.79 0.68 -0.14
C MET A 50 -7.10 0.09 1.23
N ILE A 51 -6.78 0.80 2.31
CA ILE A 51 -6.99 0.33 3.68
C ILE A 51 -7.82 1.36 4.46
N ALA A 52 -8.90 0.91 5.07
CA ALA A 52 -9.80 1.76 5.87
C ALA A 52 -9.32 1.86 7.33
N PRO A 53 -9.79 2.86 8.11
CA PRO A 53 -9.55 2.94 9.55
C PRO A 53 -9.83 1.62 10.27
N GLY A 54 -8.90 1.18 11.13
CA GLY A 54 -9.03 -0.03 11.94
C GLY A 54 -8.89 -1.37 11.19
N GLN A 55 -8.70 -1.36 9.87
CA GLN A 55 -8.47 -2.59 9.11
C GLN A 55 -7.02 -3.07 9.20
N SER A 56 -6.85 -4.37 8.94
CA SER A 56 -5.54 -4.99 8.74
C SER A 56 -5.48 -5.80 7.44
N MET A 57 -4.33 -5.77 6.77
CA MET A 57 -4.08 -6.51 5.53
C MET A 57 -2.71 -7.18 5.57
N ASP A 58 -2.68 -8.44 5.17
CA ASP A 58 -1.46 -9.23 5.03
C ASP A 58 -1.08 -9.32 3.55
N LEU A 59 0.11 -8.82 3.22
CA LEU A 59 0.64 -8.70 1.86
C LEU A 59 1.95 -9.48 1.71
N LEU A 60 2.13 -10.19 0.60
CA LEU A 60 3.44 -10.68 0.21
C LEU A 60 4.15 -9.64 -0.67
N LEU A 61 5.38 -9.33 -0.31
CA LEU A 61 6.32 -8.50 -1.07
C LEU A 61 7.49 -9.38 -1.54
N GLU A 62 7.66 -9.49 -2.85
CA GLU A 62 8.85 -10.09 -3.44
C GLU A 62 9.90 -9.00 -3.71
N ALA A 63 11.07 -9.10 -3.09
CA ALA A 63 12.18 -8.15 -3.29
C ALA A 63 12.95 -8.45 -4.59
N ASN A 64 12.27 -8.33 -5.73
CA ASN A 64 12.79 -8.69 -7.05
C ASN A 64 13.41 -7.53 -7.85
N GLN A 65 13.35 -6.31 -7.31
CA GLN A 65 13.95 -5.15 -7.94
C GLN A 65 15.49 -5.10 -7.73
N PRO A 66 16.23 -4.33 -8.56
CA PRO A 66 17.65 -4.08 -8.34
C PRO A 66 17.93 -3.50 -6.94
N ASN A 67 19.17 -3.62 -6.47
CA ASN A 67 19.54 -3.03 -5.19
C ASN A 67 19.37 -1.50 -5.25
N GLY A 68 18.56 -0.95 -4.34
CA GLY A 68 18.23 0.46 -4.33
C GLY A 68 17.28 0.84 -3.21
N LEU A 69 16.90 2.13 -3.18
CA LEU A 69 15.92 2.66 -2.25
C LEU A 69 14.57 2.80 -2.96
N TYR A 70 13.56 2.13 -2.44
CA TYR A 70 12.20 2.18 -2.95
C TYR A 70 11.30 2.80 -1.90
N VAL A 71 10.58 3.85 -2.29
CA VAL A 71 9.69 4.59 -1.39
C VAL A 71 8.44 3.75 -1.11
N MET A 72 8.14 3.57 0.17
CA MET A 72 6.83 3.13 0.64
C MET A 72 6.02 4.37 0.94
N ALA A 73 4.87 4.52 0.31
CA ALA A 73 4.04 5.71 0.43
C ALA A 73 2.61 5.32 0.76
N ALA A 74 1.97 6.15 1.59
CA ALA A 74 0.54 6.14 1.79
C ALA A 74 -0.03 7.51 1.46
N ARG A 75 -1.22 7.55 0.84
CA ARG A 75 -1.94 8.79 0.55
C ARG A 75 -3.43 8.62 0.84
N VAL A 76 -4.08 9.68 1.30
CA VAL A 76 -5.53 9.70 1.51
C VAL A 76 -6.26 9.55 0.17
N PHE A 77 -7.31 8.74 0.15
CA PHE A 77 -8.29 8.74 -0.93
C PHE A 77 -9.15 10.01 -0.80
N PHE A 78 -9.02 10.94 -1.75
CA PHE A 78 -9.84 12.14 -1.77
C PHE A 78 -10.61 12.23 -3.09
N PHE A 79 -11.93 12.11 -3.02
CA PHE A 79 -12.83 12.34 -4.15
C PHE A 79 -13.34 13.78 -4.09
N PHE A 80 -12.57 14.74 -4.59
CA PHE A 80 -13.12 16.04 -4.96
C PHE A 80 -13.00 16.23 -6.46
N ASN A 81 -14.16 16.34 -7.12
CA ASN A 81 -14.22 16.82 -8.50
C ASN A 81 -13.64 18.23 -8.53
N PHE A 82 -12.51 18.37 -9.21
CA PHE A 82 -11.84 19.64 -9.42
C PHE A 82 -12.70 20.50 -10.34
N VAL A 83 -13.63 21.29 -9.79
CA VAL A 83 -14.05 22.52 -10.47
C VAL A 83 -12.81 23.38 -10.50
N LYS A 84 -12.24 23.54 -11.71
CA LYS A 84 -10.97 24.19 -12.00
C LYS A 84 -10.89 25.57 -11.32
N GLY A 85 -10.28 25.60 -10.14
CA GLY A 85 -10.23 26.76 -9.27
C GLY A 85 -8.84 26.95 -8.67
N ASN A 86 -7.95 27.51 -9.49
CA ASN A 86 -6.70 28.19 -9.12
C ASN A 86 -5.48 27.32 -8.69
N PRO A 87 -4.34 27.40 -9.40
CA PRO A 87 -3.16 26.57 -9.13
C PRO A 87 -2.22 27.28 -8.14
N LYS A 88 -2.43 27.09 -6.84
CA LYS A 88 -1.39 27.30 -5.83
C LYS A 88 -1.58 26.34 -4.66
N ALA A 89 -0.99 25.15 -4.79
CA ALA A 89 -0.54 24.35 -3.66
C ALA A 89 0.48 23.32 -4.17
N PHE A 90 1.75 23.67 -3.94
CA PHE A 90 2.98 22.85 -3.92
C PHE A 90 3.32 21.97 -5.14
#